data_AF-A0A1M7P277-F1
#
_entry.id   AF-A0A1M7P277-F1
#
_cell.length_a   1.000
_cell.length_b   1.000
_cell.length_c   1.000
_cell.angle_alpha   90.00
_cell.angle_beta   90.00
_cell.angle_gamma   90.00
#
_symmetry.space_group_name_H-M   'P 1'
#
loop_
_entity.id
_entity.type
_entity.pdbx_description
1 polymer ?
#
loop_
_entity_poly.entity_id
_entity_poly.type
_entity_poly.pdbx_seq_one_letter_code
_entity_poly.pdbx_strand_id
1 'polypeptide(L)'
;MKIFITRLFLSVFLCVVCFSCSEDENPGVEQQVSDGVAELYLGPVLDAEIRKALQKQEADLPECSEDAPAYAQISLVYGDANTPVDVIVPIIIDGNDLFTDYDEALEIPVASGETTVSVTLNDFLVWNDDGGAPGEVIWAAPKTGSDFAGIVSQSLPFSWDLRAGSKTYTDVEVLCFDDRDVNLFGYQFFDIIPVEIYEFCVFANYCNDAGRHFTANYTFDITYIGDDNNIPLYTGEMPMTGNTEDDDSGDWYADPLCLAIPAPIYGEGPDTDYIRVTATLTNWDANYPAPGAVDPISEDLSWNEVQSFFVDGDNMNYWHIFFNCEDDDGGQTGSDDDGDGVPNDIDECPDTDPGVEVDTVGCESIQVPGRDVVVLNDINIFDNTALADPDNVRFVQNLVNYTTTGVRNSGDVVWIDRGRNARCYSNGECTETGWATTESVMEDEGFTVESIFSTVGSLTSIPSDVKIVMLVMPTSQYTVDEINTLKQFAADGGRIIFVGEYDSFYANIEVENQFLANMGAVLFNSGGRVDCDYTILPSASNRDHPIMAGIEDLTIACASVIEPGDGDFALFYDTTNTLVLGGVAKIDTAPITELKQAARSKLRATTTRISNQSSSTGY
;
A
#
# COMPACT_ATOMS: atom_id res chain seq x y z
N MET A 1 -20.85 -12.12 -77.58
CA MET A 1 -20.50 -11.87 -78.99
C MET A 1 -19.44 -10.78 -79.01
N LYS A 2 -18.26 -11.11 -79.58
CA LYS A 2 -17.05 -10.32 -79.88
C LYS A 2 -17.28 -8.79 -79.90
N ILE A 3 -16.37 -7.92 -79.46
CA ILE A 3 -15.07 -7.63 -80.10
C ILE A 3 -14.21 -6.77 -79.16
N PHE A 4 -12.96 -7.21 -79.01
CA PHE A 4 -11.78 -6.53 -78.45
C PHE A 4 -11.14 -5.60 -79.51
N ILE A 5 -10.24 -4.69 -79.09
CA ILE A 5 -9.26 -3.87 -79.88
C ILE A 5 -9.81 -2.51 -80.36
N THR A 6 -9.27 -1.32 -80.07
CA THR A 6 -8.10 -0.82 -79.32
C THR A 6 -8.22 0.71 -79.25
N ARG A 7 -8.03 1.34 -78.08
CA ARG A 7 -7.43 2.69 -77.97
C ARG A 7 -6.69 2.87 -76.63
N LEU A 8 -5.37 2.78 -76.73
CA LEU A 8 -4.32 3.56 -76.08
C LEU A 8 -4.47 3.92 -74.57
N PHE A 9 -3.69 3.19 -73.76
CA PHE A 9 -3.31 3.50 -72.38
C PHE A 9 -2.59 4.85 -72.28
N LEU A 10 -3.09 5.76 -71.43
CA LEU A 10 -2.25 6.72 -70.70
C LEU A 10 -2.97 7.21 -69.43
N SER A 11 -2.32 6.95 -68.29
CA SER A 11 -2.41 7.70 -67.01
C SER A 11 -3.77 7.83 -66.33
N VAL A 12 -4.08 6.86 -65.46
CA VAL A 12 -4.88 7.05 -64.24
C VAL A 12 -4.06 6.48 -63.09
N PHE A 13 -3.46 7.34 -62.27
CA PHE A 13 -3.18 7.03 -60.87
C PHE A 13 -2.87 8.30 -60.08
N LEU A 14 -3.24 8.27 -58.80
CA LEU A 14 -2.85 9.16 -57.71
C LEU A 14 -3.79 10.33 -57.35
N CYS A 15 -4.81 10.00 -56.56
CA CYS A 15 -5.25 10.78 -55.41
C CYS A 15 -5.99 9.83 -54.44
N VAL A 16 -5.78 10.04 -53.12
CA VAL A 16 -6.29 9.27 -51.97
C VAL A 16 -5.44 8.07 -51.56
N VAL A 17 -4.55 8.25 -50.57
CA VAL A 17 -4.53 7.53 -49.28
C VAL A 17 -3.72 8.39 -48.28
N CYS A 18 -4.31 8.73 -47.14
CA CYS A 18 -3.61 9.27 -45.97
C CYS A 18 -3.27 8.12 -45.01
N PHE A 19 -2.09 8.22 -44.38
CA PHE A 19 -1.58 7.49 -43.22
C PHE A 19 -1.49 5.95 -43.29
N SER A 20 -0.24 5.46 -43.31
CA SER A 20 0.30 4.33 -42.53
C SER A 20 1.36 3.55 -43.32
N CYS A 21 2.59 3.52 -42.78
CA CYS A 21 3.64 2.47 -42.81
C CYS A 21 4.92 3.13 -42.24
N SER A 22 5.44 2.72 -41.09
CA SER A 22 6.21 1.48 -40.86
C SER A 22 7.54 1.52 -41.62
N GLU A 23 8.64 1.78 -40.91
CA GLU A 23 9.96 1.30 -41.32
C GLU A 23 10.59 0.55 -40.14
N ASP A 24 10.69 -0.77 -40.31
CA ASP A 24 11.73 -1.62 -39.74
C ASP A 24 12.72 -1.91 -40.88
N GLU A 25 13.96 -1.42 -40.78
CA GLU A 25 15.17 -2.09 -41.30
C GLU A 25 16.39 -1.69 -40.43
N ASN A 26 16.90 -2.66 -39.65
CA ASN A 26 18.26 -2.77 -39.08
C ASN A 26 19.32 -2.68 -40.23
N PRO A 27 20.61 -2.24 -40.14
CA PRO A 27 21.51 -2.21 -38.97
C PRO A 27 22.51 -1.01 -38.86
N GLY A 28 23.05 -0.77 -37.66
CA GLY A 28 24.31 -0.03 -37.45
C GLY A 28 24.27 1.47 -37.76
N VAL A 29 23.70 2.27 -36.86
CA VAL A 29 23.86 3.72 -36.88
C VAL A 29 24.77 4.11 -35.72
N GLU A 30 25.99 4.55 -36.03
CA GLU A 30 26.77 5.39 -35.12
C GLU A 30 25.92 6.63 -34.80
N GLN A 31 25.30 6.63 -33.62
CA GLN A 31 24.52 7.75 -33.10
C GLN A 31 25.50 8.92 -32.93
N GLN A 32 25.37 9.94 -33.78
CA GLN A 32 26.26 11.10 -33.73
C GLN A 32 25.99 11.89 -32.46
N VAL A 33 26.97 11.90 -31.56
CA VAL A 33 26.97 12.73 -30.35
C VAL A 33 26.77 14.19 -30.75
N SER A 34 25.79 14.88 -30.15
CA SER A 34 25.57 16.31 -30.38
C SER A 34 26.82 17.12 -29.97
N ASP A 35 27.17 18.16 -30.73
CA ASP A 35 28.40 18.96 -30.55
C ASP A 35 28.55 19.63 -29.16
N GLY A 36 27.52 19.59 -28.31
CA GLY A 36 27.48 20.18 -26.97
C GLY A 36 27.30 19.22 -25.79
N VAL A 37 27.33 17.89 -25.99
CA VAL A 37 27.16 16.90 -24.92
C VAL A 37 28.29 15.86 -24.95
N ALA A 38 28.53 15.20 -23.82
CA ALA A 38 29.42 14.04 -23.72
C ALA A 38 28.62 12.85 -23.18
N GLU A 39 28.65 11.71 -23.86
CA GLU A 39 28.01 10.48 -23.39
C GLU A 39 28.98 9.74 -22.45
N LEU A 40 28.52 9.39 -21.25
CA LEU A 40 29.28 8.65 -20.25
C LEU A 40 28.74 7.23 -20.09
N TYR A 41 29.65 6.26 -20.09
CA TYR A 41 29.39 4.85 -19.82
C TYR A 41 30.31 4.42 -18.66
N LEU A 42 29.75 3.77 -17.64
CA LEU A 42 30.49 3.33 -16.46
C LEU A 42 30.53 1.80 -16.39
N GLY A 43 31.71 1.24 -16.14
CA GLY A 43 31.92 -0.20 -16.14
C GLY A 43 32.42 -0.73 -14.79
N PRO A 44 31.68 -1.62 -14.10
CA PRO A 44 32.20 -2.24 -12.89
C PRO A 44 33.38 -3.16 -13.22
N VAL A 45 34.50 -2.93 -12.55
CA VAL A 45 35.68 -3.80 -12.64
C VAL A 45 35.94 -4.43 -11.29
N LEU A 46 35.76 -5.75 -11.25
CA LEU A 46 35.98 -6.55 -10.06
C LEU A 46 37.33 -7.29 -10.21
N ASP A 47 38.41 -6.71 -9.68
CA ASP A 47 39.77 -7.25 -9.88
C ASP A 47 39.96 -8.62 -9.19
N ALA A 48 40.20 -9.67 -9.99
CA ALA A 48 40.38 -11.04 -9.52
C ALA A 48 41.78 -11.32 -8.93
N GLU A 49 42.80 -10.53 -9.28
CA GLU A 49 44.16 -10.67 -8.79
C GLU A 49 44.34 -10.01 -7.41
N ILE A 50 43.68 -8.87 -7.18
CA ILE A 50 43.57 -8.20 -5.87
C ILE A 50 42.84 -9.11 -4.86
N ARG A 51 41.71 -9.72 -5.27
CA ARG A 51 40.96 -10.71 -4.47
C ARG A 51 41.83 -11.89 -4.02
N LYS A 52 42.65 -12.43 -4.93
CA LYS A 52 43.54 -13.57 -4.66
C LYS A 52 44.75 -13.21 -3.78
N ALA A 53 45.17 -11.95 -3.80
CA ALA A 53 46.24 -11.44 -2.96
C ALA A 53 45.77 -11.14 -1.52
N LEU A 54 44.56 -10.61 -1.36
CA LEU A 54 43.98 -10.21 -0.06
C LEU A 54 43.39 -11.36 0.74
N GLN A 55 42.80 -12.37 0.09
CA GLN A 55 42.44 -13.64 0.76
C GLN A 55 43.64 -14.36 1.41
N LYS A 56 44.87 -14.05 1.00
CA LYS A 56 46.10 -14.58 1.64
C LYS A 56 46.61 -13.75 2.82
N GLN A 57 46.06 -12.55 3.03
CA GLN A 57 46.46 -11.62 4.09
C GLN A 57 45.44 -11.53 5.25
N GLU A 58 44.44 -12.41 5.32
CA GLU A 58 43.35 -12.38 6.34
C GLU A 58 42.59 -11.04 6.35
N ALA A 59 42.37 -10.42 5.19
CA ALA A 59 41.33 -9.39 5.09
C ALA A 59 39.97 -10.11 5.04
N ASP A 60 39.08 -9.80 5.99
CA ASP A 60 37.67 -10.22 6.00
C ASP A 60 36.92 -9.50 4.88
N LEU A 61 37.17 -9.95 3.64
CA LEU A 61 36.43 -9.51 2.48
C LEU A 61 35.13 -10.33 2.37
N PRO A 62 34.00 -9.68 2.04
CA PRO A 62 32.75 -10.36 1.74
C PRO A 62 32.89 -11.47 0.69
N GLU A 63 32.08 -12.53 0.86
CA GLU A 63 31.93 -13.56 -0.16
C GLU A 63 31.11 -12.99 -1.33
N CYS A 64 31.52 -13.27 -2.56
CA CYS A 64 30.83 -12.72 -3.73
C CYS A 64 29.53 -13.47 -3.99
N SER A 65 28.44 -12.74 -4.27
CA SER A 65 27.24 -13.34 -4.84
C SER A 65 27.58 -14.09 -6.15
N GLU A 66 26.86 -15.19 -6.37
CA GLU A 66 26.91 -15.96 -7.62
C GLU A 66 26.02 -15.34 -8.72
N ASP A 67 25.23 -14.32 -8.37
CA ASP A 67 24.34 -13.64 -9.30
C ASP A 67 25.13 -12.76 -10.27
N ALA A 68 24.52 -12.55 -11.45
CA ALA A 68 25.12 -11.73 -12.49
C ALA A 68 24.85 -10.24 -12.25
N PRO A 69 25.82 -9.35 -12.52
CA PRO A 69 25.58 -7.90 -12.50
C PRO A 69 24.59 -7.54 -13.62
N ALA A 70 23.52 -6.85 -13.27
CA ALA A 70 22.44 -6.48 -14.18
C ALA A 70 22.19 -4.98 -14.25
N TYR A 71 22.39 -4.24 -13.15
CA TYR A 71 22.18 -2.79 -13.11
C TYR A 71 23.30 -2.08 -12.34
N ALA A 72 23.60 -0.84 -12.72
CA ALA A 72 24.49 0.05 -12.00
C ALA A 72 23.70 1.26 -11.49
N GLN A 73 23.72 1.48 -10.17
CA GLN A 73 23.26 2.73 -9.56
C GLN A 73 24.43 3.69 -9.47
N ILE A 74 24.21 4.90 -9.96
CA ILE A 74 25.23 5.93 -10.15
C ILE A 74 24.72 7.20 -9.47
N SER A 75 25.52 7.76 -8.56
CA SER A 75 25.39 9.15 -8.11
C SER A 75 26.63 9.92 -8.51
N LEU A 76 26.48 10.97 -9.31
CA LEU A 76 27.57 11.85 -9.71
C LEU A 76 27.13 13.32 -9.70
N VAL A 77 28.11 14.21 -9.70
CA VAL A 77 27.90 15.64 -9.95
C VAL A 77 28.78 16.10 -11.09
N TYR A 78 28.30 17.05 -11.89
CA TYR A 78 29.08 17.62 -12.98
C TYR A 78 29.04 19.16 -13.06
N GLY A 79 30.08 19.71 -13.67
CA GLY A 79 30.25 21.14 -13.90
C GLY A 79 30.48 21.97 -12.62
N ASP A 80 30.72 23.26 -12.79
CA ASP A 80 31.01 24.18 -11.67
C ASP A 80 29.83 24.38 -10.71
N ALA A 81 28.62 24.07 -11.18
CA ALA A 81 27.40 24.15 -10.38
C ALA A 81 27.15 22.89 -9.54
N ASN A 82 27.99 21.85 -9.67
CA ASN A 82 27.78 20.53 -9.07
C ASN A 82 26.38 19.98 -9.35
N THR A 83 25.95 19.98 -10.62
CA THR A 83 24.64 19.48 -11.00
C THR A 83 24.58 17.97 -10.75
N PRO A 84 23.66 17.49 -9.90
CA PRO A 84 23.57 16.07 -9.55
C PRO A 84 22.93 15.24 -10.66
N VAL A 85 23.35 13.97 -10.74
CA VAL A 85 22.75 12.92 -11.54
C VAL A 85 22.70 11.68 -10.67
N ASP A 86 21.48 11.18 -10.45
CA ASP A 86 21.20 9.94 -9.73
C ASP A 86 20.37 9.06 -10.67
N VAL A 87 20.93 7.91 -11.07
CA VAL A 87 20.32 7.05 -12.08
C VAL A 87 20.67 5.58 -11.84
N ILE A 88 19.75 4.68 -12.20
CA ILE A 88 19.99 3.24 -12.25
C ILE A 88 19.89 2.79 -13.70
N VAL A 89 20.99 2.27 -14.24
CA VAL A 89 21.11 1.93 -15.67
C VAL A 89 21.41 0.43 -15.82
N PRO A 90 20.75 -0.29 -16.74
CA PRO A 90 21.12 -1.67 -17.07
C PRO A 90 22.59 -1.80 -17.45
N ILE A 91 23.22 -2.92 -17.14
CA ILE A 91 24.59 -3.24 -17.53
C ILE A 91 24.57 -4.11 -18.78
N ILE A 92 25.28 -3.68 -19.81
CA ILE A 92 25.61 -4.46 -20.99
C ILE A 92 26.86 -5.30 -20.72
N ILE A 93 26.77 -6.57 -21.10
CA ILE A 93 27.88 -7.53 -21.03
C ILE A 93 28.39 -7.78 -22.45
N ASP A 94 29.61 -7.32 -22.77
CA ASP A 94 30.31 -7.63 -24.02
C ASP A 94 31.56 -8.48 -23.75
N GLY A 95 31.40 -9.80 -23.82
CA GLY A 95 32.46 -10.76 -23.52
C GLY A 95 32.87 -10.73 -22.04
N ASN A 96 33.97 -10.05 -21.74
CA ASN A 96 34.49 -9.87 -20.39
C ASN A 96 34.29 -8.45 -19.84
N ASP A 97 33.87 -7.52 -20.71
CA ASP A 97 33.72 -6.12 -20.37
C ASP A 97 32.27 -5.85 -19.95
N LEU A 98 32.10 -5.09 -18.87
CA LEU A 98 30.82 -4.67 -18.32
C LEU A 98 30.74 -3.15 -18.41
N PHE A 99 29.65 -2.62 -18.92
CA PHE A 99 29.42 -1.18 -18.98
C PHE A 99 27.92 -0.88 -18.99
N THR A 100 27.51 0.28 -18.49
CA THR A 100 26.10 0.70 -18.53
C THR A 100 25.56 0.77 -19.96
N ASP A 101 24.28 0.50 -20.15
CA ASP A 101 23.56 0.85 -21.37
C ASP A 101 23.51 2.37 -21.54
N TYR A 102 23.10 2.83 -22.71
CA TYR A 102 22.84 4.23 -22.96
C TYR A 102 21.68 4.72 -22.08
N ASP A 103 21.90 5.83 -21.38
CA ASP A 103 20.91 6.54 -20.59
C ASP A 103 21.02 8.05 -20.83
N GLU A 104 19.89 8.73 -20.99
CA GLU A 104 19.85 10.18 -21.26
C GLU A 104 20.39 11.01 -20.08
N ALA A 105 20.28 10.51 -18.85
CA ALA A 105 20.84 11.18 -17.66
C ALA A 105 22.37 11.21 -17.66
N LEU A 106 23.00 10.29 -18.40
CA LEU A 106 24.46 10.23 -18.60
C LEU A 106 24.92 10.98 -19.87
N GLU A 107 24.02 11.72 -20.54
CA GLU A 107 24.40 12.73 -21.55
C GLU A 107 24.77 14.06 -20.87
N ILE A 108 26.04 14.19 -20.49
CA ILE A 108 26.51 15.35 -19.72
C ILE A 108 26.68 16.57 -20.63
N PRO A 109 25.93 17.68 -20.40
CA PRO A 109 26.04 18.87 -21.22
C PRO A 109 27.34 19.64 -20.92
N VAL A 110 28.01 20.09 -21.98
CA VAL A 110 29.18 20.96 -21.90
C VAL A 110 28.75 22.40 -22.13
N ALA A 111 29.10 23.28 -21.20
CA ALA A 111 28.70 24.69 -21.26
C ALA A 111 29.18 25.37 -22.55
N SER A 112 28.33 26.24 -23.11
CA SER A 112 28.61 26.94 -24.36
C SER A 112 29.89 27.78 -24.26
N GLY A 113 30.89 27.46 -25.07
CA GLY A 113 32.21 28.11 -25.08
C GLY A 113 33.31 27.29 -24.40
N GLU A 114 32.96 26.24 -23.65
CA GLU A 114 33.89 25.28 -23.06
C GLU A 114 34.08 24.05 -23.96
N THR A 115 35.19 23.35 -23.78
CA THR A 115 35.47 22.09 -24.50
C THR A 115 35.31 20.84 -23.63
N THR A 116 35.28 21.03 -22.31
CA THR A 116 35.24 19.95 -21.32
C THR A 116 34.32 20.31 -20.16
N VAL A 117 33.87 19.28 -19.43
CA VAL A 117 33.10 19.40 -18.20
C VAL A 117 33.67 18.43 -17.17
N SER A 118 33.90 18.88 -15.94
CA SER A 118 34.35 18.02 -14.84
C SER A 118 33.17 17.20 -14.35
N VAL A 119 33.41 15.91 -14.10
CA VAL A 119 32.47 14.98 -13.46
C VAL A 119 33.13 14.43 -12.21
N THR A 120 32.36 14.27 -11.14
CA THR A 120 32.77 13.59 -9.91
C THR A 120 31.78 12.48 -9.61
N LEU A 121 32.23 11.23 -9.62
CA LEU A 121 31.44 10.08 -9.22
C LEU A 121 31.49 9.97 -7.70
N ASN A 122 30.31 9.94 -7.06
CA ASN A 122 30.16 9.91 -5.60
C ASN A 122 29.79 8.52 -5.10
N ASP A 123 28.87 7.85 -5.81
CA ASP A 123 28.38 6.51 -5.49
C ASP A 123 28.34 5.62 -6.73
N PHE A 124 28.71 4.36 -6.57
CA PHE A 124 28.62 3.35 -7.61
C PHE A 124 28.34 1.98 -7.01
N LEU A 125 27.12 1.49 -7.21
CA LEU A 125 26.62 0.21 -6.70
C LEU A 125 26.15 -0.65 -7.87
N VAL A 126 26.32 -1.96 -7.75
CA VAL A 126 25.95 -2.93 -8.78
C VAL A 126 24.93 -3.91 -8.22
N TRP A 127 23.82 -4.06 -8.94
CA TRP A 127 22.67 -4.85 -8.55
C TRP A 127 22.54 -6.09 -9.44
N ASN A 128 21.99 -7.18 -8.90
CA ASN A 128 21.51 -8.31 -9.70
C ASN A 128 20.15 -7.99 -10.37
N ASP A 129 19.68 -8.91 -11.21
CA ASP A 129 18.35 -8.85 -11.83
C ASP A 129 17.34 -9.60 -10.95
N ASP A 130 16.26 -8.94 -10.56
CA ASP A 130 15.07 -9.54 -9.97
C ASP A 130 13.85 -9.24 -10.86
N GLY A 131 13.48 -10.20 -11.71
CA GLY A 131 12.28 -10.11 -12.54
C GLY A 131 12.29 -9.00 -13.60
N GLY A 132 13.47 -8.52 -14.04
CA GLY A 132 13.61 -7.40 -14.96
C GLY A 132 13.73 -6.02 -14.29
N ALA A 133 13.99 -6.00 -12.99
CA ALA A 133 14.30 -4.81 -12.19
C ALA A 133 15.56 -5.04 -11.32
N PRO A 134 16.20 -3.97 -10.80
CA PRO A 134 17.30 -4.12 -9.84
C PRO A 134 16.84 -4.85 -8.56
N GLY A 135 17.53 -5.93 -8.20
CA GLY A 135 17.22 -6.74 -7.01
C GLY A 135 18.06 -6.37 -5.79
N GLU A 136 19.09 -7.17 -5.49
CA GLU A 136 20.04 -6.98 -4.39
C GLU A 136 21.38 -6.39 -4.88
N VAL A 137 22.01 -5.55 -4.05
CA VAL A 137 23.38 -5.06 -4.31
C VAL A 137 24.34 -6.23 -4.17
N ILE A 138 25.10 -6.50 -5.23
CA ILE A 138 26.10 -7.56 -5.25
C ILE A 138 27.53 -7.02 -5.18
N TRP A 139 27.79 -5.82 -5.73
CA TRP A 139 29.10 -5.16 -5.65
C TRP A 139 28.98 -3.66 -5.32
N ALA A 140 29.97 -3.12 -4.62
CA ALA A 140 30.03 -1.71 -4.25
C ALA A 140 31.46 -1.14 -4.41
N ALA A 141 31.57 0.11 -4.86
CA ALA A 141 32.84 0.84 -4.94
C ALA A 141 33.15 1.52 -3.59
N PRO A 142 34.27 1.20 -2.91
CA PRO A 142 34.58 1.78 -1.60
C PRO A 142 34.78 3.31 -1.63
N LYS A 143 34.34 4.00 -0.58
CA LYS A 143 34.57 5.44 -0.35
C LYS A 143 35.90 5.71 0.32
N THR A 144 36.49 6.85 0.01
CA THR A 144 37.78 7.32 0.52
C THR A 144 37.69 7.50 2.03
N GLY A 145 38.63 6.90 2.75
CA GLY A 145 38.64 6.92 4.22
C GLY A 145 37.91 5.74 4.86
N SER A 146 37.25 4.87 4.07
CA SER A 146 36.75 3.58 4.54
C SER A 146 37.86 2.54 4.70
N ASP A 147 37.56 1.46 5.40
CA ASP A 147 38.48 0.34 5.59
C ASP A 147 38.81 -0.36 4.27
N PHE A 148 37.86 -0.37 3.32
CA PHE A 148 38.05 -0.96 1.99
C PHE A 148 38.62 0.00 0.94
N ALA A 149 38.74 1.30 1.23
CA ALA A 149 39.30 2.29 0.31
C ALA A 149 40.70 1.92 -0.21
N GLY A 150 41.54 1.32 0.65
CA GLY A 150 42.92 0.96 0.33
C GLY A 150 43.07 -0.32 -0.50
N ILE A 151 41.96 -1.01 -0.79
CA ILE A 151 41.93 -2.25 -1.57
C ILE A 151 41.86 -1.96 -3.07
N VAL A 152 41.08 -0.95 -3.43
CA VAL A 152 40.97 -0.45 -4.80
C VAL A 152 42.08 0.57 -5.08
N SER A 153 42.47 0.71 -6.34
CA SER A 153 43.44 1.73 -6.77
C SER A 153 42.82 3.12 -6.81
N GLN A 154 41.51 3.21 -7.04
CA GLN A 154 40.76 4.45 -7.11
C GLN A 154 39.41 4.33 -6.35
N SER A 155 39.38 4.81 -5.12
CA SER A 155 38.15 4.90 -4.29
C SER A 155 37.30 6.12 -4.65
N LEU A 156 36.01 6.07 -4.30
CA LEU A 156 35.08 7.19 -4.43
C LEU A 156 35.30 8.26 -3.34
N PRO A 157 34.88 9.51 -3.51
CA PRO A 157 34.57 10.10 -4.79
C PRO A 157 35.85 10.34 -5.60
N PHE A 158 35.75 10.30 -6.92
CA PHE A 158 36.85 10.72 -7.80
C PHE A 158 36.33 11.51 -9.00
N SER A 159 37.19 12.36 -9.55
CA SER A 159 36.82 13.29 -10.62
C SER A 159 37.67 13.12 -11.88
N TRP A 160 37.06 13.39 -13.04
CA TRP A 160 37.73 13.44 -14.35
C TRP A 160 36.99 14.40 -15.29
N ASP A 161 37.63 14.77 -16.40
CA ASP A 161 37.04 15.67 -17.41
C ASP A 161 36.47 14.87 -18.58
N LEU A 162 35.22 15.19 -18.96
CA LEU A 162 34.59 14.74 -20.20
C LEU A 162 34.73 15.79 -21.29
N ARG A 163 34.85 15.37 -22.56
CA ARG A 163 34.97 16.27 -23.71
C ARG A 163 33.69 16.30 -24.53
N ALA A 164 33.29 17.48 -24.99
CA ALA A 164 32.13 17.62 -25.88
C ALA A 164 32.27 16.76 -27.16
N GLY A 165 31.19 16.08 -27.54
CA GLY A 165 31.13 15.18 -28.70
C GLY A 165 31.81 13.83 -28.49
N SER A 166 32.13 13.43 -27.25
CA SER A 166 32.79 12.16 -26.96
C SER A 166 31.83 11.12 -26.36
N LYS A 167 32.15 9.84 -26.59
CA LYS A 167 31.61 8.69 -25.86
C LYS A 167 32.72 8.17 -24.96
N THR A 168 32.57 8.26 -23.66
CA THR A 168 33.63 7.95 -22.68
C THR A 168 33.23 6.73 -21.86
N TYR A 169 34.08 5.71 -21.86
CA TYR A 169 33.95 4.53 -21.01
C TYR A 169 34.92 4.67 -19.85
N THR A 170 34.39 4.59 -18.63
CA THR A 170 35.18 4.74 -17.40
C THR A 170 34.98 3.51 -16.52
N ASP A 171 36.08 2.83 -16.22
CA ASP A 171 36.09 1.70 -15.32
C ASP A 171 35.98 2.18 -13.87
N VAL A 172 35.15 1.49 -13.09
CA VAL A 172 34.95 1.75 -11.65
C VAL A 172 35.28 0.48 -10.88
N GLU A 173 36.30 0.55 -10.04
CA GLU A 173 36.71 -0.59 -9.22
C GLU A 173 35.71 -0.83 -8.10
N VAL A 174 35.15 -2.05 -8.07
CA VAL A 174 34.16 -2.48 -7.07
C VAL A 174 34.69 -3.67 -6.28
N LEU A 175 34.12 -3.94 -5.11
CA LEU A 175 34.34 -5.16 -4.33
C LEU A 175 33.02 -5.90 -4.11
N CYS A 176 33.12 -7.17 -3.75
CA CYS A 176 31.96 -7.98 -3.38
C CYS A 176 31.29 -7.41 -2.14
N PHE A 177 29.97 -7.30 -2.18
CA PHE A 177 29.19 -6.62 -1.18
C PHE A 177 28.49 -7.60 -0.25
N ASP A 178 28.42 -7.23 1.04
CA ASP A 178 27.64 -7.86 2.09
C ASP A 178 27.05 -6.73 2.93
N ASP A 179 25.74 -6.80 3.18
CA ASP A 179 24.96 -5.76 3.85
C ASP A 179 25.41 -5.53 5.32
N ARG A 180 25.99 -6.56 5.95
CA ARG A 180 26.52 -6.45 7.32
C ARG A 180 27.81 -5.63 7.39
N ASP A 181 28.48 -5.45 6.26
CA ASP A 181 29.79 -4.80 6.15
C ASP A 181 29.71 -3.41 5.51
N VAL A 182 28.51 -2.84 5.34
CA VAL A 182 28.27 -1.53 4.68
C VAL A 182 29.19 -0.41 5.18
N ASN A 183 29.37 -0.32 6.50
CA ASN A 183 30.23 0.69 7.12
C ASN A 183 31.71 0.56 6.70
N LEU A 184 32.18 -0.65 6.35
CA LEU A 184 33.55 -0.90 5.90
C LEU A 184 33.82 -0.36 4.49
N PHE A 185 32.77 -0.17 3.69
CA PHE A 185 32.83 0.54 2.40
C PHE A 185 32.78 2.06 2.56
N GLY A 186 32.50 2.57 3.77
CA GLY A 186 32.36 4.00 4.07
C GLY A 186 30.99 4.57 3.71
N TYR A 187 30.03 3.70 3.43
CA TYR A 187 28.63 4.02 3.30
C TYR A 187 27.95 3.87 4.65
N GLN A 188 26.92 4.67 4.89
CA GLN A 188 26.00 4.42 5.99
C GLN A 188 25.02 3.33 5.58
N PHE A 189 24.45 2.61 6.55
CA PHE A 189 23.49 1.52 6.29
C PHE A 189 22.36 1.96 5.33
N PHE A 190 21.86 3.19 5.47
CA PHE A 190 20.85 3.79 4.60
C PHE A 190 21.36 4.36 3.26
N ASP A 191 22.67 4.45 3.05
CA ASP A 191 23.25 4.91 1.77
C ASP A 191 23.25 3.78 0.70
N ILE A 192 23.19 2.51 1.12
CA ILE A 192 23.23 1.34 0.21
C ILE A 192 21.96 0.49 0.32
N ILE A 193 21.32 0.49 1.47
CA ILE A 193 20.00 -0.12 1.61
C ILE A 193 19.00 1.00 1.34
N PRO A 194 18.11 0.86 0.34
CA PRO A 194 16.98 1.76 0.21
C PRO A 194 16.12 1.56 1.47
N VAL A 195 16.42 2.34 2.50
CA VAL A 195 15.61 2.44 3.69
C VAL A 195 14.55 3.47 3.36
N GLU A 196 13.30 3.03 3.39
CA GLU A 196 12.17 3.94 3.32
C GLU A 196 12.32 4.95 4.47
N ILE A 197 12.47 6.22 4.11
CA ILE A 197 12.55 7.33 5.07
C ILE A 197 11.19 8.00 5.12
N TYR A 198 10.79 8.34 6.34
CA TYR A 198 9.46 8.87 6.61
C TYR A 198 9.60 10.30 7.13
N GLU A 199 8.76 11.20 6.65
CA GLU A 199 8.75 12.57 7.15
C GLU A 199 8.21 12.57 8.59
N PHE A 200 8.86 13.24 9.54
CA PHE A 200 8.42 13.37 10.93
C PHE A 200 8.29 14.85 11.31
N CYS A 201 7.07 15.33 11.52
CA CYS A 201 6.73 16.74 11.67
C CYS A 201 6.35 17.01 13.12
N VAL A 202 6.86 18.12 13.66
CA VAL A 202 6.56 18.55 15.03
C VAL A 202 6.06 19.99 15.01
N PHE A 203 5.05 20.28 15.82
CA PHE A 203 4.56 21.64 16.05
C PHE A 203 4.42 21.88 17.55
N ALA A 204 4.69 23.11 17.99
CA ALA A 204 4.75 23.40 19.41
C ALA A 204 3.94 24.63 19.80
N ASN A 205 3.27 24.56 20.94
CA ASN A 205 2.72 25.71 21.64
C ASN A 205 3.43 25.95 22.97
N TYR A 206 3.39 27.20 23.42
CA TYR A 206 3.86 27.63 24.74
C TYR A 206 2.74 28.37 25.47
N CYS A 207 2.53 28.04 26.74
CA CYS A 207 1.62 28.77 27.61
C CYS A 207 2.40 29.54 28.67
N ASN A 208 2.07 30.82 28.83
CA ASN A 208 2.61 31.60 29.94
C ASN A 208 1.83 31.34 31.25
N ASP A 209 2.40 31.76 32.38
CA ASP A 209 1.78 31.64 33.71
C ASP A 209 0.38 32.30 33.86
N ALA A 210 -0.02 33.13 32.88
CA ALA A 210 -1.34 33.75 32.83
C ALA A 210 -2.37 32.93 32.04
N GLY A 211 -1.99 31.75 31.52
CA GLY A 211 -2.84 30.88 30.71
C GLY A 211 -3.03 31.35 29.27
N ARG A 212 -2.15 32.21 28.74
CA ARG A 212 -2.19 32.60 27.31
C ARG A 212 -1.34 31.65 26.50
N HIS A 213 -1.93 31.12 25.41
CA HIS A 213 -1.27 30.25 24.44
C HIS A 213 -0.58 31.06 23.34
N PHE A 214 0.57 30.57 22.90
CA PHE A 214 1.39 31.13 21.83
C PHE A 214 1.91 29.99 20.95
N THR A 215 2.09 30.24 19.66
CA THR A 215 2.97 29.42 18.81
C THR A 215 4.40 29.48 19.35
N ALA A 216 5.09 28.34 19.46
CA ALA A 216 6.40 28.28 20.08
C ALA A 216 7.53 28.19 19.05
N ASN A 217 8.65 28.85 19.35
CA ASN A 217 9.94 28.55 18.74
C ASN A 217 10.71 27.60 19.67
N TYR A 218 11.43 26.62 19.12
CA TYR A 218 12.11 25.57 19.88
C TYR A 218 13.28 24.99 19.08
N THR A 219 14.24 24.37 19.75
CA THR A 219 15.21 23.48 19.11
C THR A 219 14.75 22.04 19.24
N PHE A 220 14.98 21.24 18.21
CA PHE A 220 14.61 19.84 18.14
C PHE A 220 15.81 18.97 17.78
N ASP A 221 16.02 17.93 18.60
CA ASP A 221 17.07 16.93 18.41
C ASP A 221 16.41 15.56 18.19
N ILE A 222 16.93 14.77 17.26
CA ILE A 222 16.55 13.36 17.07
C ILE A 222 17.81 12.51 17.15
N THR A 223 17.78 11.49 17.99
CA THR A 223 18.88 10.53 18.15
C THR A 223 18.34 9.13 17.94
N TYR A 224 18.89 8.38 17.00
CA TYR A 224 18.64 6.94 16.91
C TYR A 224 19.27 6.26 18.14
N ILE A 225 18.49 5.48 18.88
CA ILE A 225 18.90 4.78 20.09
C ILE A 225 18.97 3.28 19.83
N GLY A 226 20.09 2.66 20.21
CA GLY A 226 20.32 1.22 20.06
C GLY A 226 21.26 0.71 21.15
N ASP A 227 21.31 -0.61 21.33
CA ASP A 227 21.89 -1.28 22.51
C ASP A 227 23.35 -0.88 22.84
N ASP A 228 24.15 -0.41 21.88
CA ASP A 228 25.55 -0.02 22.12
C ASP A 228 26.03 1.28 21.43
N ASN A 229 25.21 1.97 20.61
CA ASN A 229 25.60 3.24 19.98
C ASN A 229 24.39 4.16 19.71
N ASN A 230 24.34 5.32 20.36
CA ASN A 230 23.40 6.38 20.04
C ASN A 230 23.93 7.20 18.85
N ILE A 231 23.14 7.33 17.79
CA ILE A 231 23.52 8.04 16.56
C ILE A 231 22.66 9.31 16.48
N PRO A 232 23.25 10.52 16.61
CA PRO A 232 22.51 11.76 16.39
C PRO A 232 22.09 11.87 14.93
N LEU A 233 20.79 11.92 14.66
CA LEU A 233 20.23 12.13 13.32
C LEU A 233 20.10 13.62 13.02
N TYR A 234 19.56 14.38 13.98
CA TYR A 234 19.37 15.83 13.90
C TYR A 234 19.77 16.50 15.21
N THR A 235 20.30 17.72 15.15
CA THR A 235 20.71 18.46 16.35
C THR A 235 20.52 19.96 16.17
N GLY A 236 19.66 20.54 17.00
CA GLY A 236 19.41 21.97 17.07
C GLY A 236 18.53 22.49 15.94
N GLU A 237 17.72 21.62 15.31
CA GLU A 237 16.81 22.02 14.24
C GLU A 237 15.70 22.91 14.79
N MET A 238 15.26 23.89 14.01
CA MET A 238 14.28 24.89 14.47
C MET A 238 13.20 25.10 13.42
N PRO A 239 11.94 25.33 13.82
CA PRO A 239 10.88 25.66 12.88
C PRO A 239 11.14 27.02 12.23
N MET A 240 10.61 27.21 11.03
CA MET A 240 10.49 28.53 10.44
C MET A 240 9.44 29.32 11.22
N THR A 241 9.75 30.56 11.59
CA THR A 241 8.89 31.40 12.43
C THR A 241 8.74 32.80 11.84
N GLY A 242 7.59 33.43 12.06
CA GLY A 242 7.35 34.76 11.54
C GLY A 242 6.09 35.45 12.07
N ASN A 243 5.81 36.61 11.49
CA ASN A 243 4.57 37.36 11.69
C ASN A 243 4.00 37.75 10.34
N THR A 244 2.69 37.64 10.17
CA THR A 244 1.96 37.99 8.95
C THR A 244 1.71 39.50 8.84
N GLU A 245 2.74 40.31 9.06
CA GLU A 245 2.68 41.77 8.86
C GLU A 245 2.46 42.13 7.37
N ASP A 246 2.92 41.25 6.46
CA ASP A 246 2.83 41.46 5.01
C ASP A 246 1.41 41.29 4.45
N ASP A 247 0.47 40.67 5.18
CA ASP A 247 -0.93 40.47 4.78
C ASP A 247 -1.96 41.24 5.63
N ASP A 248 -1.48 42.18 6.47
CA ASP A 248 -2.26 43.00 7.41
C ASP A 248 -3.01 42.23 8.54
N SER A 249 -2.81 40.90 8.70
CA SER A 249 -3.39 40.16 9.84
C SER A 249 -2.58 40.30 11.13
N GLY A 250 -1.25 40.36 11.01
CA GLY A 250 -0.34 40.56 12.15
C GLY A 250 -0.27 39.37 13.12
N ASP A 251 -0.66 38.18 12.66
CA ASP A 251 -0.65 36.94 13.41
C ASP A 251 0.75 36.30 13.45
N TRP A 252 1.11 35.70 14.59
CA TRP A 252 2.40 35.03 14.77
C TRP A 252 2.28 33.54 14.40
N TYR A 253 3.19 33.04 13.57
CA TYR A 253 3.17 31.66 13.08
C TYR A 253 4.51 30.96 13.26
N ALA A 254 4.46 29.65 13.44
CA ALA A 254 5.58 28.74 13.32
C ALA A 254 5.15 27.62 12.36
N ASP A 255 5.92 27.35 11.32
CA ASP A 255 5.67 26.21 10.46
C ASP A 255 6.00 24.91 11.22
N PRO A 256 5.27 23.81 11.01
CA PRO A 256 5.69 22.51 11.51
C PRO A 256 7.12 22.19 11.05
N LEU A 257 7.96 21.72 11.97
CA LEU A 257 9.32 21.29 11.66
C LEU A 257 9.28 19.83 11.23
N CYS A 258 9.51 19.58 9.95
CA CYS A 258 9.47 18.26 9.34
C CYS A 258 10.88 17.76 9.02
N LEU A 259 11.23 16.59 9.54
CA LEU A 259 12.56 15.97 9.43
C LEU A 259 12.42 14.51 8.97
N ALA A 260 13.27 14.06 8.06
CA ALA A 260 13.18 12.70 7.54
C ALA A 260 13.85 11.70 8.48
N ILE A 261 13.12 10.68 8.95
CA ILE A 261 13.62 9.65 9.85
C ILE A 261 13.53 8.26 9.21
N PRO A 262 14.45 7.33 9.52
CA PRO A 262 14.35 5.95 9.05
C PRO A 262 13.33 5.15 9.89
N ALA A 263 12.76 4.08 9.35
CA ALA A 263 12.19 3.00 10.17
C ALA A 263 13.29 2.30 11.02
N PRO A 264 12.95 1.42 11.99
CA PRO A 264 13.95 0.61 12.68
C PRO A 264 14.79 -0.22 11.71
N ILE A 265 16.12 -0.08 11.82
CA ILE A 265 17.08 -0.62 10.86
C ILE A 265 18.05 -1.65 11.46
N TYR A 266 18.06 -1.87 12.78
CA TYR A 266 18.92 -2.87 13.42
C TYR A 266 18.15 -4.09 13.95
N GLY A 267 16.92 -4.28 13.47
CA GLY A 267 16.07 -5.43 13.82
C GLY A 267 15.32 -5.25 15.14
N GLU A 268 15.13 -4.01 15.57
CA GLU A 268 14.24 -3.67 16.68
C GLU A 268 12.80 -4.08 16.34
N GLY A 269 12.07 -4.59 17.33
CA GLY A 269 10.64 -4.87 17.15
C GLY A 269 9.86 -3.57 17.00
N PRO A 270 8.65 -3.61 16.40
CA PRO A 270 7.85 -2.40 16.16
C PRO A 270 7.46 -1.64 17.44
N ASP A 271 7.38 -2.33 18.58
CA ASP A 271 7.12 -1.76 19.91
C ASP A 271 8.39 -1.44 20.72
N THR A 272 9.58 -1.53 20.10
CA THR A 272 10.85 -1.23 20.77
C THR A 272 11.26 0.19 20.44
N ASP A 273 11.54 0.99 21.46
CA ASP A 273 12.02 2.36 21.29
C ASP A 273 13.30 2.38 20.47
N TYR A 274 13.31 3.15 19.38
CA TYR A 274 14.42 3.19 18.42
C TYR A 274 14.89 4.61 18.12
N ILE A 275 14.08 5.63 18.44
CA ILE A 275 14.52 7.04 18.43
C ILE A 275 14.24 7.73 19.76
N ARG A 276 15.12 8.67 20.12
CA ARG A 276 14.91 9.66 21.18
C ARG A 276 14.73 11.02 20.55
N VAL A 277 13.62 11.66 20.85
CA VAL A 277 13.31 13.04 20.45
C VAL A 277 13.49 13.98 21.63
N THR A 278 14.00 15.19 21.40
CA THR A 278 14.16 16.21 22.45
C THR A 278 13.83 17.59 21.93
N ALA A 279 12.79 18.22 22.49
CA ALA A 279 12.38 19.58 22.19
C ALA A 279 12.71 20.52 23.34
N THR A 280 13.43 21.61 23.05
CA THR A 280 13.78 22.65 24.02
C THR A 280 13.20 23.99 23.60
N LEU A 281 12.33 24.56 24.43
CA LEU A 281 11.74 25.88 24.18
C LEU A 281 12.84 26.95 24.04
N THR A 282 12.77 27.75 22.97
CA THR A 282 13.68 28.88 22.76
C THR A 282 12.97 30.20 23.05
N ASN A 283 13.74 31.26 23.31
CA ASN A 283 13.16 32.57 23.54
C ASN A 283 12.69 33.20 22.23
N TRP A 284 11.48 33.77 22.21
CA TRP A 284 10.95 34.53 21.09
C TRP A 284 10.31 35.84 21.55
N ASP A 285 11.16 36.81 21.91
CA ASP A 285 10.78 38.10 22.50
C ASP A 285 9.71 38.89 21.70
N ALA A 286 9.59 38.63 20.40
CA ALA A 286 8.63 39.28 19.53
C ALA A 286 7.20 38.71 19.67
N ASN A 287 7.07 37.42 19.97
CA ASN A 287 5.79 36.71 20.07
C ASN A 287 5.34 36.57 21.54
N TYR A 288 6.24 36.14 22.44
CA TYR A 288 5.95 35.98 23.87
C TYR A 288 7.06 36.57 24.76
N PRO A 289 6.73 36.98 26.01
CA PRO A 289 7.73 37.38 26.99
C PRO A 289 8.69 36.23 27.27
N ALA A 290 9.96 36.57 27.55
CA ALA A 290 11.00 35.58 27.83
C ALA A 290 10.50 34.50 28.81
N PRO A 291 10.43 33.23 28.36
CA PRO A 291 9.90 32.16 29.18
C PRO A 291 10.80 31.95 30.42
N GLY A 292 10.19 31.48 31.51
CA GLY A 292 10.94 31.02 32.68
C GLY A 292 11.80 29.79 32.35
N ALA A 293 12.35 29.13 33.37
CA ALA A 293 12.93 27.81 33.16
C ALA A 293 11.80 26.82 32.85
N VAL A 294 11.70 26.40 31.58
CA VAL A 294 10.81 25.35 31.10
C VAL A 294 11.67 24.12 30.83
N ASP A 295 11.29 22.97 31.39
CA ASP A 295 12.02 21.73 31.17
C ASP A 295 11.87 21.28 29.71
N PRO A 296 12.93 20.75 29.08
CA PRO A 296 12.81 20.13 27.75
C PRO A 296 11.83 18.96 27.77
N ILE A 297 11.12 18.78 26.67
CA ILE A 297 10.31 17.58 26.41
C ILE A 297 11.25 16.55 25.77
N SER A 298 11.34 15.36 26.35
CA SER A 298 12.22 14.31 25.85
C SER A 298 11.53 12.96 25.97
N GLU A 299 11.34 12.30 24.84
CA GLU A 299 10.61 11.04 24.73
C GLU A 299 11.43 10.04 23.90
N ASP A 300 11.32 8.77 24.27
CA ASP A 300 11.82 7.64 23.48
C ASP A 300 10.61 7.06 22.76
N LEU A 301 10.70 6.89 21.43
CA LEU A 301 9.59 6.46 20.59
C LEU A 301 9.93 5.15 19.88
N SER A 302 8.98 4.23 19.92
CA SER A 302 8.93 3.02 19.11
C SER A 302 8.47 3.31 17.69
N TRP A 303 8.62 2.33 16.80
CA TRP A 303 8.16 2.48 15.42
C TRP A 303 6.64 2.59 15.32
N ASN A 304 5.89 1.83 16.11
CA ASN A 304 4.43 1.95 16.16
C ASN A 304 3.97 3.33 16.62
N GLU A 305 4.66 3.94 17.60
CA GLU A 305 4.35 5.30 18.05
C GLU A 305 4.68 6.33 16.98
N VAL A 306 5.84 6.21 16.33
CA VAL A 306 6.16 7.06 15.17
C VAL A 306 5.13 6.89 14.06
N GLN A 307 4.71 5.65 13.81
CA GLN A 307 3.75 5.33 12.77
C GLN A 307 2.35 5.87 13.04
N SER A 308 1.98 6.02 14.31
CA SER A 308 0.71 6.60 14.72
C SER A 308 0.53 8.07 14.29
N PHE A 309 1.61 8.75 13.89
CA PHE A 309 1.55 10.12 13.37
C PHE A 309 1.30 10.18 11.85
N PHE A 310 1.40 9.06 11.10
CA PHE A 310 1.10 9.01 9.66
C PHE A 310 -0.39 8.79 9.39
N VAL A 311 -0.90 9.46 8.35
CA VAL A 311 -2.33 9.56 8.03
C VAL A 311 -2.69 8.80 6.75
N ASP A 312 -1.79 8.71 5.74
CA ASP A 312 -1.96 7.87 4.53
C ASP A 312 -0.70 7.91 3.62
N GLY A 313 -0.06 6.76 3.33
CA GLY A 313 0.90 6.57 2.21
C GLY A 313 1.87 7.72 1.90
N ASP A 314 2.56 8.24 2.92
CA ASP A 314 3.49 9.40 2.96
C ASP A 314 2.93 10.75 3.44
N ASN A 315 1.63 10.90 3.72
CA ASN A 315 1.09 12.09 4.39
C ASN A 315 0.98 11.89 5.91
N MET A 316 1.50 12.85 6.67
CA MET A 316 1.57 12.82 8.14
C MET A 316 0.87 14.03 8.76
N ASN A 317 0.31 13.87 9.96
CA ASN A 317 -0.07 14.97 10.84
C ASN A 317 1.10 15.30 11.79
N TYR A 318 1.31 16.57 12.12
CA TYR A 318 2.40 16.94 13.03
C TYR A 318 2.14 16.45 14.46
N TRP A 319 3.18 15.97 15.13
CA TRP A 319 3.16 15.74 16.57
C TRP A 319 3.11 17.09 17.29
N HIS A 320 2.04 17.31 18.05
CA HIS A 320 1.79 18.58 18.72
C HIS A 320 2.28 18.54 20.17
N ILE A 321 3.33 19.30 20.47
CA ILE A 321 3.91 19.41 21.82
C ILE A 321 3.52 20.73 22.52
N PHE A 322 3.37 20.68 23.84
CA PHE A 322 2.95 21.82 24.66
C PHE A 322 3.98 22.13 25.76
N PHE A 323 4.52 23.34 25.76
CA PHE A 323 5.42 23.84 26.79
C PHE A 323 4.65 24.66 27.85
N ASN A 324 4.74 24.24 29.12
CA ASN A 324 4.27 25.01 30.28
C ASN A 324 2.77 25.35 30.26
N CYS A 325 1.95 24.49 29.64
CA CYS A 325 0.50 24.54 29.72
C CYS A 325 0.09 23.64 30.92
N GLU A 326 -0.65 24.17 31.91
CA GLU A 326 -1.20 23.36 33.02
C GLU A 326 -2.62 22.95 32.65
N ASP A 327 -2.88 21.65 32.45
CA ASP A 327 -4.22 21.01 32.31
C ASP A 327 -5.23 21.71 31.35
N ASP A 328 -4.74 22.58 30.47
CA ASP A 328 -5.37 22.97 29.19
C ASP A 328 -4.57 22.33 28.04
N ASP A 329 -3.91 21.22 28.38
CA ASP A 329 -3.23 20.33 27.47
C ASP A 329 -4.31 19.64 26.65
N GLY A 330 -4.25 19.83 25.33
CA GLY A 330 -4.78 18.88 24.35
C GLY A 330 -4.07 17.53 24.42
N GLY A 331 -3.76 17.06 25.64
CA GLY A 331 -3.54 15.68 25.94
C GLY A 331 -4.85 14.96 25.68
N GLN A 332 -4.74 13.96 24.83
CA GLN A 332 -5.65 12.85 24.67
C GLN A 332 -5.93 12.20 26.04
N THR A 333 -6.80 12.84 26.80
CA THR A 333 -7.67 12.21 27.78
C THR A 333 -9.08 12.75 27.56
N GLY A 334 -9.51 12.77 26.30
CA GLY A 334 -10.90 12.42 26.06
C GLY A 334 -11.08 11.06 26.71
N SER A 335 -12.11 10.93 27.55
CA SER A 335 -12.59 9.59 27.89
C SER A 335 -12.72 8.85 26.56
N ASP A 336 -12.18 7.66 26.47
CA ASP A 336 -12.44 6.73 25.38
C ASP A 336 -13.49 5.79 25.97
N ASP A 337 -14.77 6.14 25.73
CA ASP A 337 -15.89 5.51 26.44
C ASP A 337 -16.11 4.06 25.97
N ASP A 338 -15.72 3.73 24.74
CA ASP A 338 -15.83 2.40 24.16
C ASP A 338 -14.49 1.62 24.14
N GLY A 339 -13.36 2.31 24.26
CA GLY A 339 -12.04 1.72 24.45
C GLY A 339 -11.36 1.32 23.13
N ASP A 340 -11.77 1.89 21.99
CA ASP A 340 -11.24 1.55 20.67
C ASP A 340 -9.89 2.20 20.35
N GLY A 341 -9.38 3.07 21.24
CA GLY A 341 -8.12 3.80 21.08
C GLY A 341 -8.29 5.21 20.52
N VAL A 342 -9.52 5.64 20.23
CA VAL A 342 -9.86 6.96 19.71
C VAL A 342 -10.63 7.77 20.77
N PRO A 343 -10.12 8.94 21.20
CA PRO A 343 -10.81 9.77 22.19
C PRO A 343 -12.21 10.24 21.74
N ASN A 344 -13.21 10.21 22.64
CA ASN A 344 -14.61 10.59 22.38
C ASN A 344 -14.82 11.94 21.66
N ASP A 345 -13.86 12.87 21.74
CA ASP A 345 -13.93 14.19 21.13
C ASP A 345 -13.59 14.21 19.64
N ILE A 346 -12.93 13.16 19.13
CA ILE A 346 -12.64 12.93 17.70
C ILE A 346 -13.26 11.64 17.16
N ASP A 347 -13.81 10.80 18.04
CA ASP A 347 -14.51 9.58 17.70
C ASP A 347 -15.89 9.85 17.05
N GLU A 348 -15.99 9.53 15.77
CA GLU A 348 -17.22 9.56 14.97
C GLU A 348 -18.08 8.29 15.15
N CYS A 349 -17.52 7.24 15.76
CA CYS A 349 -18.12 5.93 15.99
C CYS A 349 -18.06 5.50 17.49
N PRO A 350 -18.74 6.22 18.40
CA PRO A 350 -18.61 6.11 19.88
C PRO A 350 -19.17 4.86 20.57
N ASP A 351 -19.30 3.76 19.82
CA ASP A 351 -19.71 2.45 20.31
C ASP A 351 -18.88 1.32 19.62
N THR A 352 -17.64 1.60 19.20
CA THR A 352 -16.73 0.62 18.62
C THR A 352 -16.15 -0.30 19.71
N ASP A 353 -16.38 -1.61 19.58
CA ASP A 353 -15.84 -2.58 20.56
C ASP A 353 -14.30 -2.41 20.74
N PRO A 354 -13.81 -2.41 21.99
CA PRO A 354 -12.39 -2.19 22.29
C PRO A 354 -11.49 -3.27 21.65
N GLY A 355 -10.40 -2.83 21.00
CA GLY A 355 -9.41 -3.70 20.33
C GLY A 355 -9.74 -4.08 18.88
N VAL A 356 -10.75 -3.44 18.29
CA VAL A 356 -11.03 -3.48 16.86
C VAL A 356 -10.13 -2.49 16.12
N GLU A 357 -9.68 -2.85 14.92
CA GLU A 357 -8.93 -1.91 14.07
C GLU A 357 -9.90 -0.83 13.56
N VAL A 358 -9.66 0.40 14.00
CA VAL A 358 -10.45 1.58 13.66
C VAL A 358 -9.63 2.55 12.83
N ASP A 359 -10.30 3.33 11.99
CA ASP A 359 -9.70 4.47 11.32
C ASP A 359 -9.44 5.63 12.30
N THR A 360 -8.93 6.75 11.79
CA THR A 360 -8.53 7.91 12.60
C THR A 360 -9.68 8.59 13.34
N VAL A 361 -10.93 8.19 13.09
CA VAL A 361 -12.13 8.73 13.74
C VAL A 361 -12.92 7.64 14.48
N GLY A 362 -12.27 6.54 14.86
CA GLY A 362 -12.90 5.48 15.69
C GLY A 362 -13.81 4.55 14.91
N CYS A 363 -13.85 4.66 13.57
CA CYS A 363 -14.73 3.86 12.76
C CYS A 363 -14.05 2.61 12.23
N GLU A 364 -14.63 1.45 12.52
CA GLU A 364 -14.16 0.15 12.05
C GLU A 364 -13.97 0.10 10.52
N SER A 365 -12.78 -0.34 10.10
CA SER A 365 -12.47 -0.59 8.69
C SER A 365 -13.10 -1.91 8.24
N ILE A 366 -14.12 -1.83 7.38
CA ILE A 366 -14.76 -2.98 6.74
C ILE A 366 -13.87 -3.75 5.76
N GLN A 367 -12.63 -3.27 5.54
CA GLN A 367 -11.60 -4.02 4.82
C GLN A 367 -10.92 -5.06 5.73
N VAL A 368 -11.05 -4.91 7.06
CA VAL A 368 -10.60 -5.87 8.06
C VAL A 368 -11.76 -6.83 8.40
N PRO A 369 -11.61 -8.13 8.15
CA PRO A 369 -12.64 -9.13 8.41
C PRO A 369 -12.96 -9.33 9.91
N GLY A 370 -14.25 -9.52 10.22
CA GLY A 370 -14.76 -9.60 11.59
C GLY A 370 -15.70 -8.44 11.85
N ARG A 371 -16.85 -8.69 12.50
CA ARG A 371 -17.94 -7.70 12.66
C ARG A 371 -18.47 -7.12 11.34
N ASP A 372 -18.36 -7.90 10.26
CA ASP A 372 -18.97 -7.66 8.96
C ASP A 372 -19.82 -8.86 8.48
N VAL A 373 -20.64 -8.63 7.46
CA VAL A 373 -21.32 -9.71 6.71
C VAL A 373 -21.04 -9.50 5.22
N VAL A 374 -20.39 -10.48 4.59
CA VAL A 374 -20.27 -10.50 3.13
C VAL A 374 -21.61 -10.92 2.53
N VAL A 375 -22.18 -10.10 1.64
CA VAL A 375 -23.48 -10.34 1.01
C VAL A 375 -23.29 -10.57 -0.48
N LEU A 376 -23.66 -11.77 -0.93
CA LEU A 376 -23.56 -12.20 -2.33
C LEU A 376 -24.91 -12.74 -2.77
N ASN A 377 -25.56 -12.03 -3.68
CA ASN A 377 -26.92 -12.35 -4.11
C ASN A 377 -26.97 -13.12 -5.44
N ASP A 378 -26.02 -14.03 -5.59
CA ASP A 378 -25.88 -15.01 -6.67
C ASP A 378 -25.19 -16.26 -6.09
N ILE A 379 -25.91 -17.38 -5.97
CA ILE A 379 -25.33 -18.66 -5.50
C ILE A 379 -24.39 -19.28 -6.54
N ASN A 380 -24.53 -18.94 -7.81
CA ASN A 380 -23.81 -19.55 -8.90
C ASN A 380 -22.36 -19.06 -8.97
N ILE A 381 -22.01 -17.94 -8.33
CA ILE A 381 -20.61 -17.51 -8.16
C ILE A 381 -19.73 -18.59 -7.52
N PHE A 382 -20.34 -19.52 -6.78
CA PHE A 382 -19.71 -20.66 -6.10
C PHE A 382 -19.91 -22.02 -6.80
N ASP A 383 -20.63 -22.09 -7.92
CA ASP A 383 -20.84 -23.36 -8.59
C ASP A 383 -19.68 -23.76 -9.50
N ASN A 384 -19.63 -25.04 -9.88
CA ASN A 384 -18.55 -25.57 -10.72
C ASN A 384 -18.40 -24.88 -12.10
N THR A 385 -19.43 -24.20 -12.59
CA THR A 385 -19.39 -23.50 -13.88
C THR A 385 -18.71 -22.15 -13.74
N ALA A 386 -19.07 -21.36 -12.73
CA ALA A 386 -18.39 -20.09 -12.46
C ALA A 386 -16.93 -20.32 -12.06
N LEU A 387 -16.66 -21.35 -11.26
CA LEU A 387 -15.29 -21.72 -10.84
C LEU A 387 -14.42 -22.32 -11.96
N ALA A 388 -14.92 -22.41 -13.20
CA ALA A 388 -14.05 -22.62 -14.37
C ALA A 388 -13.20 -21.38 -14.69
N ASP A 389 -13.62 -20.22 -14.18
CA ASP A 389 -12.91 -18.95 -14.20
C ASP A 389 -11.87 -18.91 -13.06
N PRO A 390 -10.56 -18.72 -13.36
CA PRO A 390 -9.52 -18.58 -12.35
C PRO A 390 -9.75 -17.42 -11.38
N ASP A 391 -10.44 -16.36 -11.80
CA ASP A 391 -10.67 -15.20 -10.95
C ASP A 391 -11.80 -15.45 -9.95
N ASN A 392 -12.79 -16.29 -10.29
CA ASN A 392 -13.73 -16.84 -9.30
C ASN A 392 -13.02 -17.77 -8.30
N VAL A 393 -12.00 -18.52 -8.73
CA VAL A 393 -11.18 -19.32 -7.80
C VAL A 393 -10.44 -18.37 -6.84
N ARG A 394 -9.81 -17.32 -7.36
CA ARG A 394 -9.15 -16.28 -6.54
C ARG A 394 -10.12 -15.62 -5.57
N PHE A 395 -11.33 -15.31 -6.01
CA PHE A 395 -12.39 -14.77 -5.14
C PHE A 395 -12.66 -15.68 -3.93
N VAL A 396 -12.83 -16.99 -4.15
CA VAL A 396 -13.02 -17.95 -3.07
C VAL A 396 -11.80 -18.01 -2.15
N GLN A 397 -10.59 -18.00 -2.70
CA GLN A 397 -9.35 -17.97 -1.91
C GLN A 397 -9.31 -16.72 -1.02
N ASN A 398 -9.60 -15.54 -1.54
CA ASN A 398 -9.60 -14.29 -0.77
C ASN A 398 -10.73 -14.25 0.28
N LEU A 399 -11.87 -14.90 0.02
CA LEU A 399 -12.95 -15.03 1.01
C LEU A 399 -12.52 -15.82 2.24
N VAL A 400 -11.68 -16.85 2.07
CA VAL A 400 -11.25 -17.73 3.18
C VAL A 400 -9.91 -17.34 3.80
N ASN A 401 -8.97 -16.83 2.99
CA ASN A 401 -7.63 -16.42 3.42
C ASN A 401 -7.63 -14.98 3.91
N TYR A 402 -8.17 -14.81 5.10
CA TYR A 402 -8.26 -13.52 5.74
C TYR A 402 -7.64 -13.56 7.14
N THR A 403 -7.12 -12.40 7.57
CA THR A 403 -6.61 -12.18 8.91
C THR A 403 -7.61 -11.35 9.71
N THR A 404 -7.71 -11.63 11.00
CA THR A 404 -8.57 -10.89 11.94
C THR A 404 -7.86 -10.83 13.30
N THR A 405 -8.17 -9.83 14.12
CA THR A 405 -7.60 -9.68 15.47
C THR A 405 -8.33 -10.56 16.51
N GLY A 406 -9.50 -11.10 16.16
CA GLY A 406 -10.32 -11.91 17.06
C GLY A 406 -9.82 -13.34 17.31
N VAL A 407 -10.37 -14.00 18.34
CA VAL A 407 -10.00 -15.38 18.75
C VAL A 407 -10.20 -16.43 17.65
N ARG A 408 -10.97 -16.11 16.61
CA ARG A 408 -11.27 -16.95 15.44
C ARG A 408 -10.18 -16.93 14.37
N ASN A 409 -9.17 -16.06 14.48
CA ASN A 409 -8.13 -15.91 13.47
C ASN A 409 -7.40 -17.24 13.15
N SER A 410 -7.19 -18.06 14.18
CA SER A 410 -6.54 -19.37 14.10
C SER A 410 -7.47 -20.53 13.73
N GLY A 411 -8.77 -20.27 13.52
CA GLY A 411 -9.72 -21.30 13.11
C GLY A 411 -9.46 -21.78 11.68
N ASP A 412 -9.76 -23.04 11.42
CA ASP A 412 -9.50 -23.74 10.17
C ASP A 412 -10.74 -24.48 9.63
N VAL A 413 -11.93 -24.23 10.19
CA VAL A 413 -13.19 -24.85 9.75
C VAL A 413 -14.11 -23.82 9.06
N VAL A 414 -14.66 -24.22 7.91
CA VAL A 414 -15.71 -23.50 7.18
C VAL A 414 -17.03 -24.26 7.32
N TRP A 415 -18.03 -23.62 7.89
CA TRP A 415 -19.39 -24.14 7.94
C TRP A 415 -20.22 -23.62 6.79
N ILE A 416 -20.76 -24.52 5.97
CA ILE A 416 -21.74 -24.20 4.92
C ILE A 416 -23.12 -24.66 5.38
N ASP A 417 -23.95 -23.72 5.86
CA ASP A 417 -25.32 -23.99 6.26
C ASP A 417 -26.25 -24.08 5.04
N ARG A 418 -26.57 -25.31 4.68
CA ARG A 418 -27.53 -25.69 3.62
C ARG A 418 -28.91 -26.01 4.21
N GLY A 419 -29.13 -25.65 5.47
CA GLY A 419 -30.37 -25.81 6.21
C GLY A 419 -31.46 -24.83 5.79
N ARG A 420 -32.36 -24.50 6.72
CA ARG A 420 -33.41 -23.47 6.53
C ARG A 420 -34.31 -23.64 5.30
N ASN A 421 -34.47 -24.87 4.84
CA ASN A 421 -35.18 -25.23 3.61
C ASN A 421 -34.59 -24.55 2.35
N ALA A 422 -33.26 -24.36 2.32
CA ALA A 422 -32.55 -23.80 1.17
C ALA A 422 -32.94 -24.54 -0.11
N ARG A 423 -33.61 -23.82 -1.01
CA ARG A 423 -34.17 -24.41 -2.24
C ARG A 423 -33.07 -24.94 -3.16
N CYS A 424 -31.92 -24.26 -3.18
CA CYS A 424 -30.74 -24.64 -3.96
C CYS A 424 -30.16 -26.02 -3.59
N TYR A 425 -30.43 -26.51 -2.37
CA TYR A 425 -29.98 -27.85 -1.99
C TYR A 425 -30.91 -28.91 -2.60
N SER A 426 -32.22 -28.64 -2.62
CA SER A 426 -33.23 -29.56 -3.13
C SER A 426 -33.21 -29.75 -4.66
N ASN A 427 -32.75 -28.76 -5.42
CA ASN A 427 -32.58 -28.84 -6.88
C ASN A 427 -31.15 -29.23 -7.30
N GLY A 428 -30.21 -29.38 -6.34
CA GLY A 428 -28.85 -29.86 -6.58
C GLY A 428 -27.79 -28.77 -6.76
N GLU A 429 -28.17 -27.49 -6.89
CA GLU A 429 -27.28 -26.40 -7.30
C GLU A 429 -26.25 -26.03 -6.23
N CYS A 430 -26.64 -25.99 -4.95
CA CYS A 430 -25.74 -25.71 -3.83
C CYS A 430 -25.44 -26.98 -2.99
N THR A 431 -25.57 -28.17 -3.58
CA THR A 431 -25.12 -29.41 -2.92
C THR A 431 -23.60 -29.51 -2.93
N GLU A 432 -23.05 -30.42 -2.15
CA GLU A 432 -21.62 -30.76 -2.13
C GLU A 432 -21.12 -31.13 -3.55
N THR A 433 -21.98 -31.71 -4.40
CA THR A 433 -21.65 -31.97 -5.80
C THR A 433 -21.72 -30.71 -6.68
N GLY A 434 -22.70 -29.83 -6.43
CA GLY A 434 -22.88 -28.59 -7.18
C GLY A 434 -21.76 -27.57 -6.93
N TRP A 435 -21.20 -27.58 -5.73
CA TRP A 435 -20.12 -26.70 -5.27
C TRP A 435 -18.79 -27.44 -5.05
N ALA A 436 -18.62 -28.62 -5.64
CA ALA A 436 -17.44 -29.46 -5.42
C ALA A 436 -16.12 -28.71 -5.70
N THR A 437 -16.06 -27.86 -6.72
CA THR A 437 -14.86 -27.08 -7.02
C THR A 437 -14.59 -26.04 -5.93
N THR A 438 -15.61 -25.31 -5.47
CA THR A 438 -15.48 -24.33 -4.37
C THR A 438 -15.00 -24.99 -3.08
N GLU A 439 -15.57 -26.15 -2.72
CA GLU A 439 -15.13 -26.89 -1.53
C GLU A 439 -13.69 -27.37 -1.68
N SER A 440 -13.30 -27.87 -2.86
CA SER A 440 -11.91 -28.25 -3.14
C SER A 440 -10.94 -27.07 -3.02
N VAL A 441 -11.31 -25.88 -3.48
CA VAL A 441 -10.48 -24.68 -3.35
C VAL A 441 -10.27 -24.35 -1.87
N MET A 442 -11.33 -24.38 -1.06
CA MET A 442 -11.22 -24.15 0.38
C MET A 442 -10.35 -25.20 1.09
N GLU A 443 -10.50 -26.47 0.72
CA GLU A 443 -9.67 -27.57 1.23
C GLU A 443 -8.19 -27.43 0.84
N ASP A 444 -7.91 -26.98 -0.39
CA ASP A 444 -6.55 -26.73 -0.87
C ASP A 444 -5.87 -25.54 -0.14
N GLU A 445 -6.66 -24.55 0.32
CA GLU A 445 -6.21 -23.48 1.23
C GLU A 445 -6.05 -23.96 2.70
N GLY A 446 -6.31 -25.24 2.98
CA GLY A 446 -6.07 -25.86 4.28
C GLY A 446 -7.27 -25.86 5.23
N PHE A 447 -8.46 -25.50 4.76
CA PHE A 447 -9.67 -25.51 5.57
C PHE A 447 -10.37 -26.87 5.58
N THR A 448 -10.96 -27.23 6.72
CA THR A 448 -11.96 -28.30 6.79
C THR A 448 -13.34 -27.72 6.45
N VAL A 449 -13.97 -28.20 5.38
CA VAL A 449 -15.30 -27.74 4.96
C VAL A 449 -16.37 -28.70 5.49
N GLU A 450 -17.35 -28.17 6.23
CA GLU A 450 -18.45 -28.96 6.79
C GLU A 450 -19.82 -28.42 6.35
N SER A 451 -20.67 -29.32 5.85
CA SER A 451 -22.08 -29.01 5.63
C SER A 451 -22.86 -29.12 6.93
N ILE A 452 -23.57 -28.06 7.29
CA ILE A 452 -24.57 -28.10 8.36
C ILE A 452 -25.98 -27.88 7.79
N PHE A 453 -26.98 -28.35 8.53
CA PHE A 453 -28.39 -28.26 8.12
C PHE A 453 -29.20 -27.68 9.26
N SER A 454 -29.03 -26.38 9.51
CA SER A 454 -29.74 -25.72 10.62
C SER A 454 -31.26 -25.72 10.39
N THR A 455 -31.99 -25.88 11.49
CA THR A 455 -33.44 -25.64 11.59
C THR A 455 -33.70 -24.43 12.49
N VAL A 456 -34.94 -23.93 12.51
CA VAL A 456 -35.31 -22.76 13.34
C VAL A 456 -35.04 -23.05 14.81
N GLY A 457 -34.17 -22.23 15.42
CA GLY A 457 -33.75 -22.33 16.82
C GLY A 457 -32.61 -23.32 17.09
N SER A 458 -31.85 -23.74 16.08
CA SER A 458 -30.76 -24.72 16.25
C SER A 458 -29.36 -24.14 16.17
N LEU A 459 -29.15 -23.00 15.49
CA LEU A 459 -27.84 -22.38 15.34
C LEU A 459 -27.54 -21.48 16.57
N THR A 460 -27.40 -22.12 17.73
CA THR A 460 -27.27 -21.45 19.04
C THR A 460 -25.88 -21.60 19.65
N SER A 461 -24.95 -22.23 18.93
CA SER A 461 -23.54 -22.36 19.29
C SER A 461 -22.71 -22.64 18.06
N ILE A 462 -21.53 -22.04 17.96
CA ILE A 462 -20.54 -22.27 16.89
C ILE A 462 -19.21 -22.74 17.53
N PRO A 463 -18.71 -23.95 17.22
CA PRO A 463 -17.45 -24.49 17.73
C PRO A 463 -16.28 -23.54 17.50
N SER A 464 -15.31 -23.48 18.42
CA SER A 464 -14.24 -22.47 18.44
C SER A 464 -13.28 -22.49 17.25
N ASP A 465 -13.15 -23.65 16.59
CA ASP A 465 -12.35 -23.90 15.40
C ASP A 465 -13.01 -23.43 14.09
N VAL A 466 -14.32 -23.17 14.11
CA VAL A 466 -15.01 -22.54 12.98
C VAL A 466 -14.55 -21.10 12.84
N LYS A 467 -14.02 -20.78 11.65
CA LYS A 467 -13.60 -19.44 11.24
C LYS A 467 -14.64 -18.77 10.34
N ILE A 468 -15.37 -19.55 9.54
CA ILE A 468 -16.32 -19.01 8.54
C ILE A 468 -17.67 -19.71 8.65
N VAL A 469 -18.75 -18.93 8.56
CA VAL A 469 -20.12 -19.45 8.43
C VAL A 469 -20.76 -18.88 7.17
N MET A 470 -21.07 -19.76 6.21
CA MET A 470 -21.86 -19.43 5.02
C MET A 470 -23.33 -19.78 5.26
N LEU A 471 -24.22 -18.80 5.14
CA LEU A 471 -25.66 -18.96 5.26
C LEU A 471 -26.28 -19.01 3.87
N VAL A 472 -26.54 -20.22 3.36
CA VAL A 472 -26.91 -20.42 1.95
C VAL A 472 -28.43 -20.43 1.76
N MET A 473 -28.95 -19.39 1.12
CA MET A 473 -30.35 -19.20 0.73
C MET A 473 -31.40 -19.60 1.80
N PRO A 474 -31.30 -19.11 3.06
CA PRO A 474 -32.26 -19.46 4.09
C PRO A 474 -33.67 -18.95 3.78
N THR A 475 -34.70 -19.80 3.91
CA THR A 475 -36.10 -19.39 3.66
C THR A 475 -36.90 -19.17 4.94
N SER A 476 -36.23 -19.19 6.10
CA SER A 476 -36.85 -19.06 7.42
C SER A 476 -36.06 -18.07 8.26
N GLN A 477 -36.76 -17.18 8.98
CA GLN A 477 -36.12 -16.20 9.85
C GLN A 477 -35.30 -16.86 10.98
N TYR A 478 -34.24 -16.18 11.39
CA TYR A 478 -33.43 -16.54 12.55
C TYR A 478 -34.10 -16.04 13.84
N THR A 479 -33.99 -16.82 14.91
CA THR A 479 -34.46 -16.40 16.23
C THR A 479 -33.49 -15.41 16.88
N VAL A 480 -33.89 -14.75 17.96
CA VAL A 480 -33.03 -13.84 18.74
C VAL A 480 -31.75 -14.55 19.20
N ASP A 481 -31.86 -15.78 19.72
CA ASP A 481 -30.70 -16.56 20.19
C ASP A 481 -29.72 -16.87 19.05
N GLU A 482 -30.24 -17.11 17.84
CA GLU A 482 -29.41 -17.41 16.66
C GLU A 482 -28.73 -16.16 16.14
N ILE A 483 -29.43 -15.02 16.09
CA ILE A 483 -28.83 -13.73 15.75
C ILE A 483 -27.72 -13.38 16.75
N ASN A 484 -27.96 -13.52 18.06
CA ASN A 484 -26.95 -13.24 19.06
C ASN A 484 -25.75 -14.20 18.99
N THR A 485 -25.98 -15.47 18.59
CA THR A 485 -24.90 -16.43 18.33
C THR A 485 -24.03 -15.97 17.16
N LEU A 486 -24.64 -15.52 16.06
CA LEU A 486 -23.93 -15.02 14.89
C LEU A 486 -23.23 -13.69 15.16
N LYS A 487 -23.86 -12.77 15.89
CA LYS A 487 -23.23 -11.52 16.35
C LYS A 487 -21.99 -11.77 17.19
N GLN A 488 -22.08 -12.69 18.17
CA GLN A 488 -20.91 -13.07 18.98
C GLN A 488 -19.82 -13.71 18.11
N PHE A 489 -20.20 -14.58 17.18
CA PHE A 489 -19.24 -15.19 16.27
C PHE A 489 -18.49 -14.15 15.42
N ALA A 490 -19.19 -13.13 14.93
CA ALA A 490 -18.57 -12.02 14.21
C ALA A 490 -17.66 -11.16 15.10
N ALA A 491 -18.09 -10.87 16.34
CA ALA A 491 -17.27 -10.17 17.35
C ALA A 491 -15.99 -10.93 17.70
N ASP A 492 -16.03 -12.26 17.67
CA ASP A 492 -14.87 -13.12 17.91
C ASP A 492 -13.89 -13.14 16.69
N GLY A 493 -14.17 -12.42 15.60
CA GLY A 493 -13.39 -12.38 14.35
C GLY A 493 -13.85 -13.39 13.28
N GLY A 494 -15.00 -14.03 13.47
CA GLY A 494 -15.56 -14.97 12.50
C GLY A 494 -16.19 -14.26 11.31
N ARG A 495 -15.96 -14.75 10.08
CA ARG A 495 -16.58 -14.19 8.87
C ARG A 495 -17.93 -14.84 8.58
N ILE A 496 -18.96 -14.03 8.42
CA ILE A 496 -20.28 -14.48 7.98
C ILE A 496 -20.45 -14.13 6.51
N ILE A 497 -20.83 -15.12 5.69
CA ILE A 497 -21.16 -14.93 4.29
C ILE A 497 -22.64 -15.25 4.10
N PHE A 498 -23.46 -14.25 3.80
CA PHE A 498 -24.84 -14.47 3.42
C PHE A 498 -24.93 -14.67 1.91
N VAL A 499 -25.30 -15.88 1.49
CA VAL A 499 -25.43 -16.22 0.08
C VAL A 499 -26.91 -16.26 -0.29
N GLY A 500 -27.40 -15.20 -0.94
CA GLY A 500 -28.73 -15.13 -1.52
C GLY A 500 -28.72 -15.52 -2.99
N GLU A 501 -29.72 -15.03 -3.73
CA GLU A 501 -29.86 -15.23 -5.17
C GLU A 501 -30.76 -14.13 -5.74
N TYR A 502 -30.91 -14.04 -7.06
CA TYR A 502 -31.81 -13.09 -7.70
C TYR A 502 -33.27 -13.28 -7.21
N ASP A 503 -34.00 -12.17 -7.05
CA ASP A 503 -35.27 -12.08 -6.32
C ASP A 503 -36.27 -13.19 -6.68
N SER A 504 -36.55 -13.42 -7.96
CA SER A 504 -37.58 -14.40 -8.33
C SER A 504 -37.18 -15.85 -8.09
N PHE A 505 -35.88 -16.16 -8.06
CA PHE A 505 -35.41 -17.51 -7.78
C PHE A 505 -35.31 -17.76 -6.29
N TYR A 506 -34.74 -16.80 -5.55
CA TYR A 506 -34.70 -16.86 -4.10
C TYR A 506 -36.10 -16.83 -3.48
N ALA A 507 -36.94 -15.90 -3.95
CA ALA A 507 -38.30 -15.62 -3.50
C ALA A 507 -38.43 -15.36 -1.98
N ASN A 508 -37.32 -15.00 -1.32
CA ASN A 508 -37.22 -14.80 0.12
C ASN A 508 -36.23 -13.67 0.47
N ILE A 509 -36.10 -12.64 -0.39
CA ILE A 509 -35.23 -11.48 -0.12
C ILE A 509 -35.65 -10.75 1.18
N GLU A 510 -36.89 -10.91 1.64
CA GLU A 510 -37.31 -10.39 2.94
C GLU A 510 -36.66 -11.12 4.12
N VAL A 511 -36.26 -12.38 3.97
CA VAL A 511 -35.54 -13.14 5.02
C VAL A 511 -34.12 -12.60 5.16
N GLU A 512 -33.44 -12.33 4.04
CA GLU A 512 -32.13 -11.67 4.01
C GLU A 512 -32.19 -10.27 4.62
N ASN A 513 -33.08 -9.41 4.11
CA ASN A 513 -33.22 -8.05 4.63
C ASN A 513 -33.57 -8.03 6.13
N GLN A 514 -34.36 -9.00 6.60
CA GLN A 514 -34.65 -9.14 8.02
C GLN A 514 -33.43 -9.62 8.82
N PHE A 515 -32.63 -10.52 8.27
CA PHE A 515 -31.36 -10.95 8.86
C PHE A 515 -30.40 -9.77 8.99
N LEU A 516 -30.12 -9.05 7.90
CA LEU A 516 -29.25 -7.87 7.88
C LEU A 516 -29.70 -6.82 8.90
N ALA A 517 -31.00 -6.49 8.94
CA ALA A 517 -31.54 -5.57 9.94
C ALA A 517 -31.32 -6.06 11.38
N ASN A 518 -31.45 -7.36 11.64
CA ASN A 518 -31.21 -7.94 12.97
C ASN A 518 -29.72 -7.95 13.35
N MET A 519 -28.83 -8.11 12.36
CA MET A 519 -27.39 -7.94 12.54
C MET A 519 -27.00 -6.47 12.72
N GLY A 520 -27.89 -5.53 12.41
CA GLY A 520 -27.64 -4.09 12.57
C GLY A 520 -27.13 -3.40 11.30
N ALA A 521 -27.04 -4.13 10.19
CA ALA A 521 -26.65 -3.58 8.90
C ALA A 521 -27.69 -2.60 8.34
N VAL A 522 -27.17 -1.61 7.61
CA VAL A 522 -27.97 -0.66 6.82
C VAL A 522 -28.17 -1.16 5.39
N LEU A 523 -27.25 -1.99 4.88
CA LEU A 523 -27.30 -2.65 3.58
C LEU A 523 -28.66 -3.31 3.31
N PHE A 524 -29.20 -3.06 2.12
CA PHE A 524 -30.52 -3.53 1.73
C PHE A 524 -30.53 -4.22 0.36
N ASN A 525 -31.08 -5.43 0.28
CA ASN A 525 -31.34 -6.11 -0.98
C ASN A 525 -32.64 -5.58 -1.61
N SER A 526 -32.52 -4.89 -2.74
CA SER A 526 -33.64 -4.31 -3.51
C SER A 526 -34.21 -5.25 -4.57
N GLY A 527 -33.64 -6.46 -4.69
CA GLY A 527 -34.06 -7.49 -5.62
C GLY A 527 -33.58 -7.25 -7.05
N GLY A 528 -34.25 -7.89 -8.01
CA GLY A 528 -33.91 -7.77 -9.43
C GLY A 528 -33.40 -9.06 -10.05
N ARG A 529 -33.02 -8.95 -11.33
CA ARG A 529 -32.44 -10.02 -12.15
C ARG A 529 -31.45 -9.38 -13.11
N VAL A 530 -30.20 -9.26 -12.67
CA VAL A 530 -29.13 -8.52 -13.37
C VAL A 530 -28.04 -9.48 -13.84
N ASP A 531 -27.41 -9.17 -14.98
CA ASP A 531 -26.24 -9.87 -15.56
C ASP A 531 -26.34 -11.39 -15.55
N CYS A 532 -27.35 -11.87 -16.27
CA CYS A 532 -27.70 -13.27 -16.25
C CYS A 532 -26.90 -14.14 -17.24
N ASP A 533 -27.01 -15.46 -17.09
CA ASP A 533 -26.51 -16.48 -18.03
C ASP A 533 -24.97 -16.65 -18.04
N TYR A 534 -24.35 -16.69 -16.84
CA TYR A 534 -22.89 -16.73 -16.63
C TYR A 534 -22.18 -15.57 -17.32
N THR A 535 -22.62 -14.35 -17.01
CA THR A 535 -22.02 -13.11 -17.50
C THR A 535 -20.69 -12.86 -16.78
N ILE A 536 -19.69 -12.41 -17.55
CA ILE A 536 -18.38 -11.99 -17.04
C ILE A 536 -18.43 -10.49 -16.76
N LEU A 537 -18.27 -10.11 -15.49
CA LEU A 537 -18.12 -8.73 -15.06
C LEU A 537 -16.68 -8.27 -15.36
N PRO A 538 -16.48 -7.12 -16.05
CA PRO A 538 -15.15 -6.63 -16.36
C PRO A 538 -14.46 -6.03 -15.13
N SER A 539 -13.13 -5.87 -15.17
CA SER A 539 -12.33 -5.24 -14.09
C SER A 539 -12.85 -3.89 -13.61
N ALA A 540 -13.42 -3.08 -14.52
CA ALA A 540 -14.03 -1.79 -14.19
C ALA A 540 -15.23 -1.89 -13.22
N SER A 541 -15.83 -3.08 -13.10
CA SER A 541 -16.90 -3.38 -12.16
C SER A 541 -16.41 -3.72 -10.75
N ASN A 542 -15.13 -4.09 -10.58
CA ASN A 542 -14.54 -4.47 -9.29
C ASN A 542 -14.16 -3.22 -8.47
N ARG A 543 -14.10 -3.37 -7.14
CA ARG A 543 -13.63 -2.33 -6.21
C ARG A 543 -12.47 -2.83 -5.39
N ASP A 544 -11.61 -1.89 -5.00
CA ASP A 544 -10.40 -2.21 -4.25
C ASP A 544 -10.75 -2.67 -2.83
N HIS A 545 -10.53 -3.95 -2.58
CA HIS A 545 -10.87 -4.62 -1.34
C HIS A 545 -10.06 -5.91 -1.24
N PRO A 546 -9.63 -6.36 -0.05
CA PRO A 546 -8.88 -7.62 0.08
C PRO A 546 -9.58 -8.84 -0.55
N ILE A 547 -10.91 -8.91 -0.43
CA ILE A 547 -11.73 -9.95 -1.09
C ILE A 547 -11.59 -9.92 -2.64
N MET A 548 -11.38 -8.74 -3.22
CA MET A 548 -11.26 -8.54 -4.67
C MET A 548 -9.80 -8.50 -5.15
N ALA A 549 -8.82 -8.71 -4.27
CA ALA A 549 -7.41 -8.60 -4.61
C ALA A 549 -7.01 -9.58 -5.72
N GLY A 550 -6.41 -9.05 -6.79
CA GLY A 550 -5.95 -9.84 -7.93
C GLY A 550 -7.06 -10.42 -8.82
N ILE A 551 -8.28 -9.88 -8.76
CA ILE A 551 -9.41 -10.28 -9.61
C ILE A 551 -9.55 -9.28 -10.76
N GLU A 552 -9.35 -9.74 -12.00
CA GLU A 552 -9.52 -8.93 -13.21
C GLU A 552 -10.93 -9.03 -13.78
N ASP A 553 -11.54 -10.21 -13.81
CA ASP A 553 -12.94 -10.38 -14.16
C ASP A 553 -13.66 -11.33 -13.20
N LEU A 554 -14.99 -11.31 -13.21
CA LEU A 554 -15.78 -12.14 -12.28
C LEU A 554 -16.99 -12.71 -12.98
N THR A 555 -17.07 -14.04 -13.05
CA THR A 555 -18.20 -14.74 -13.65
C THR A 555 -19.34 -14.89 -12.65
N ILE A 556 -20.51 -14.34 -12.98
CA ILE A 556 -21.75 -14.42 -12.21
C ILE A 556 -22.90 -14.92 -13.09
N ALA A 557 -23.93 -15.58 -12.54
CA ALA A 557 -25.01 -16.13 -13.34
C ALA A 557 -26.33 -15.35 -13.32
N CYS A 558 -26.71 -14.70 -12.23
CA CYS A 558 -27.82 -13.75 -12.11
C CYS A 558 -27.79 -13.18 -10.69
N ALA A 559 -27.80 -11.87 -10.51
CA ALA A 559 -27.77 -11.29 -9.17
C ALA A 559 -28.99 -10.40 -8.84
N SER A 560 -29.35 -10.34 -7.56
CA SER A 560 -30.15 -9.21 -7.02
C SER A 560 -29.24 -8.00 -6.75
N VAL A 561 -29.81 -6.80 -6.86
CA VAL A 561 -29.13 -5.55 -6.52
C VAL A 561 -29.15 -5.32 -5.02
N ILE A 562 -27.99 -5.00 -4.46
CA ILE A 562 -27.87 -4.48 -3.10
C ILE A 562 -27.70 -2.96 -3.11
N GLU A 563 -28.22 -2.30 -2.09
CA GLU A 563 -28.07 -0.87 -1.83
C GLU A 563 -27.21 -0.72 -0.56
N PRO A 564 -25.89 -0.48 -0.69
CA PRO A 564 -25.04 -0.13 0.45
C PRO A 564 -25.54 1.14 1.15
N GLY A 565 -25.50 1.14 2.48
CA GLY A 565 -25.72 2.30 3.34
C GLY A 565 -24.42 2.87 3.88
N ASP A 566 -24.55 3.75 4.88
CA ASP A 566 -23.40 4.35 5.56
C ASP A 566 -22.57 3.24 6.25
N GLY A 567 -21.27 3.21 5.96
CA GLY A 567 -20.33 2.22 6.50
C GLY A 567 -20.33 0.86 5.77
N ASP A 568 -21.12 0.67 4.70
CA ASP A 568 -21.08 -0.56 3.90
C ASP A 568 -20.12 -0.42 2.69
N PHE A 569 -19.55 -1.53 2.21
CA PHE A 569 -18.65 -1.56 1.05
C PHE A 569 -19.29 -2.24 -0.16
N ALA A 570 -19.11 -1.69 -1.36
CA ALA A 570 -19.46 -2.36 -2.60
C ALA A 570 -18.24 -3.16 -3.11
N LEU A 571 -18.34 -4.47 -3.28
CA LEU A 571 -17.25 -5.31 -3.80
C LEU A 571 -17.20 -5.27 -5.32
N PHE A 572 -18.35 -5.44 -5.97
CA PHE A 572 -18.45 -5.41 -7.42
C PHE A 572 -19.83 -4.95 -7.91
N TYR A 573 -19.82 -4.35 -9.09
CA TYR A 573 -20.97 -3.79 -9.78
C TYR A 573 -21.37 -4.64 -10.99
N ASP A 574 -22.53 -4.35 -11.56
CA ASP A 574 -22.98 -4.91 -12.83
C ASP A 574 -22.05 -4.51 -14.00
N THR A 575 -22.26 -5.12 -15.17
CA THR A 575 -21.50 -4.87 -16.41
C THR A 575 -21.57 -3.42 -16.88
N THR A 576 -22.58 -2.66 -16.45
CA THR A 576 -22.70 -1.23 -16.75
C THR A 576 -22.05 -0.33 -15.71
N ASN A 577 -21.55 -0.91 -14.61
CA ASN A 577 -20.92 -0.24 -13.49
C ASN A 577 -21.85 0.79 -12.81
N THR A 578 -23.13 0.43 -12.63
CA THR A 578 -24.17 1.30 -12.04
C THR A 578 -24.97 0.67 -10.90
N LEU A 579 -25.03 -0.66 -10.81
CA LEU A 579 -25.76 -1.40 -9.78
C LEU A 579 -24.77 -2.27 -8.99
N VAL A 580 -24.85 -2.25 -7.66
CA VAL A 580 -24.00 -3.10 -6.81
C VAL A 580 -24.61 -4.50 -6.74
N LEU A 581 -23.80 -5.53 -7.00
CA LEU A 581 -24.24 -6.93 -7.04
C LEU A 581 -23.65 -7.79 -5.92
N GLY A 582 -22.56 -7.33 -5.29
CA GLY A 582 -21.96 -7.94 -4.11
C GLY A 582 -21.28 -6.89 -3.23
N GLY A 583 -21.26 -7.11 -1.92
CA GLY A 583 -20.80 -6.11 -0.96
C GLY A 583 -20.51 -6.67 0.42
N VAL A 584 -20.00 -5.82 1.29
CA VAL A 584 -19.73 -6.09 2.70
C VAL A 584 -20.60 -5.16 3.52
N ALA A 585 -21.43 -5.73 4.40
CA ALA A 585 -22.27 -4.97 5.31
C ALA A 585 -21.58 -4.79 6.65
N LYS A 586 -21.50 -3.54 7.13
CA LYS A 586 -21.14 -3.27 8.53
C LYS A 586 -22.25 -3.77 9.44
N ILE A 587 -21.91 -4.44 10.54
CA ILE A 587 -22.90 -4.93 11.50
C ILE A 587 -22.62 -4.42 12.91
N ASP A 588 -23.64 -4.49 13.76
CA ASP A 588 -23.55 -4.20 15.19
C ASP A 588 -23.50 -5.55 15.92
N THR A 589 -22.44 -5.81 16.67
CA THR A 589 -22.23 -7.07 17.39
C THR A 589 -22.92 -7.12 18.75
N ALA A 590 -23.52 -6.02 19.22
CA ALA A 590 -24.19 -6.00 20.51
C ALA A 590 -25.43 -6.92 20.52
N PRO A 591 -25.64 -7.72 21.57
CA PRO A 591 -26.75 -8.66 21.63
C PRO A 591 -28.11 -7.94 21.65
N ILE A 592 -29.07 -8.49 20.90
CA ILE A 592 -30.45 -8.00 20.84
C ILE A 592 -31.38 -8.79 21.77
N THR A 593 -32.45 -8.16 22.24
CA THR A 593 -33.48 -8.82 23.08
C THR A 593 -34.77 -9.13 22.32
N GLU A 594 -34.96 -8.51 21.15
CA GLU A 594 -36.06 -8.74 20.23
C GLU A 594 -35.59 -8.52 18.79
N LEU A 595 -36.25 -9.17 17.82
CA LEU A 595 -35.94 -8.96 16.40
C LEU A 595 -36.33 -7.52 15.99
N LYS A 596 -35.45 -6.84 15.25
CA LYS A 596 -35.73 -5.50 14.73
C LYS A 596 -36.89 -5.57 13.74
N GLN A 597 -37.74 -4.55 13.73
CA GLN A 597 -38.75 -4.44 12.67
C GLN A 597 -38.06 -3.98 11.39
N ALA A 598 -37.97 -4.83 10.36
CA ALA A 598 -37.51 -4.39 9.05
C ALA A 598 -38.39 -3.22 8.56
N ALA A 599 -37.77 -2.07 8.27
CA ALA A 599 -38.49 -0.90 7.81
C ALA A 599 -39.24 -1.23 6.52
N ARG A 600 -40.58 -1.29 6.57
CA ARG A 600 -41.44 -1.43 5.40
C ARG A 600 -41.48 -0.13 4.58
N SER A 601 -40.35 0.39 4.09
CA SER A 601 -40.38 1.52 3.16
C SER A 601 -39.05 1.83 2.46
N LYS A 602 -38.62 0.99 1.52
CA LYS A 602 -37.91 1.47 0.31
C LYS A 602 -38.36 0.71 -0.95
N LEU A 603 -39.66 0.45 -1.11
CA LEU A 603 -40.25 0.45 -2.46
C LEU A 603 -40.33 1.91 -2.94
N ARG A 604 -39.18 2.57 -3.09
CA ARG A 604 -39.12 3.90 -3.69
C ARG A 604 -38.83 3.71 -5.16
N ALA A 605 -39.85 3.93 -5.98
CA ALA A 605 -39.70 4.19 -7.39
C ALA A 605 -38.84 5.45 -7.57
N THR A 606 -37.51 5.30 -7.64
CA THR A 606 -36.62 6.36 -8.13
C THR A 606 -35.29 5.75 -8.52
N THR A 607 -35.05 5.66 -9.83
CA THR A 607 -33.73 5.61 -10.47
C THR A 607 -32.92 6.82 -10.03
N THR A 608 -32.38 6.78 -8.81
CA THR A 608 -31.44 7.79 -8.34
C THR A 608 -30.07 7.25 -8.68
N ARG A 609 -29.52 7.75 -9.78
CA ARG A 609 -28.13 7.50 -10.18
C ARG A 609 -27.25 7.96 -9.03
N ILE A 610 -26.50 7.05 -8.43
CA ILE A 610 -25.33 7.43 -7.63
C ILE A 610 -24.32 7.98 -8.65
N SER A 611 -23.82 9.19 -8.43
CA SER A 611 -22.82 9.78 -9.32
C SER A 611 -21.50 9.04 -9.14
N ASN A 612 -21.02 8.49 -10.26
CA ASN A 612 -19.71 7.87 -10.38
C ASN A 612 -18.62 8.96 -10.32
N GLN A 613 -17.85 9.00 -9.24
CA GLN A 613 -16.56 9.69 -9.21
C GLN A 613 -15.48 8.67 -9.58
N SER A 614 -15.27 8.47 -10.88
CA SER A 614 -14.00 7.91 -11.34
C SER A 614 -12.93 8.98 -11.22
N SER A 615 -12.25 9.02 -10.07
CA SER A 615 -10.99 9.75 -9.85
C SER A 615 -10.12 8.93 -8.91
N SER A 616 -8.85 8.75 -9.26
CA SER A 616 -7.84 7.95 -8.54
C SER A 616 -7.39 8.58 -7.21
N THR A 617 -8.31 9.17 -6.44
CA THR A 617 -8.02 9.92 -5.21
C THR A 617 -9.14 9.86 -4.15
N GLY A 618 -9.99 8.81 -4.17
CA GLY A 618 -10.86 8.39 -3.06
C GLY A 618 -11.51 9.44 -2.15
N TYR A 619 -12.48 10.21 -2.65
CA TYR A 619 -13.56 10.80 -1.82
C TYR A 619 -14.94 10.47 -2.41
#